data_AF-A0AAD2EP66-F1
#
_entry.id   AF-A0AAD2EP66-F1
#
_cell.length_a   1.000
_cell.length_b   1.000
_cell.length_c   1.000
_cell.angle_alpha   90.00
_cell.angle_beta   90.00
_cell.angle_gamma   90.00
#
_symmetry.space_group_name_H-M   'P 1'
#
loop_
_entity.id
_entity.type
_entity.pdbx_description
1 polymer ?
#
loop_
_entity_poly.entity_id
_entity_poly.type
_entity_poly.pdbx_seq_one_letter_code
_entity_poly.pdbx_strand_id
1 'polypeptide(L)'
;MEPIVTSNEFLDWMCIGLRREAEDMTSATYRFTTQRYVDDIATGPVFGTFSIDKETGAIKLVVPMPGDGEKRVFIRAAQKIGRHWSQGDLPETTAYVAG
;
A
#
# COMPACT_ATOMS: atom_id res chain seq x y z
N MET A 1 22.59 7.62 -32.55
CA MET A 1 21.46 7.02 -31.82
C MET A 1 21.96 6.86 -30.40
N GLU A 2 21.58 7.77 -29.51
CA GLU A 2 22.01 7.67 -28.10
C GLU A 2 21.28 6.50 -27.44
N PRO A 3 21.95 5.70 -26.59
CA PRO A 3 21.29 4.64 -25.86
C PRO A 3 20.28 5.26 -24.89
N ILE A 4 19.02 4.84 -24.99
CA ILE A 4 18.02 5.14 -23.98
C ILE A 4 18.44 4.40 -22.72
N VAL A 5 19.09 5.10 -21.80
CA VAL A 5 19.34 4.59 -20.44
C VAL A 5 17.97 4.54 -19.75
N THR A 6 17.32 3.38 -19.76
CA THR A 6 16.11 3.17 -18.98
C THR A 6 16.52 3.07 -17.52
N SER A 7 16.24 4.12 -16.75
CA SER A 7 16.42 4.12 -15.29
C SER A 7 15.62 2.98 -14.66
N ASN A 8 16.23 2.25 -13.72
CA ASN A 8 15.57 1.16 -13.00
C ASN A 8 14.72 1.75 -11.86
N GLU A 9 13.44 2.01 -12.12
CA GLU A 9 12.49 2.48 -11.11
C GLU A 9 11.77 1.31 -10.42
N PHE A 10 11.77 1.29 -9.09
CA PHE A 10 11.02 0.30 -8.31
C PHE A 10 10.50 0.86 -6.99
N LEU A 11 9.54 0.13 -6.39
CA LEU A 11 8.96 0.43 -5.09
C LEU A 11 9.45 -0.56 -4.04
N ASP A 12 9.67 -0.11 -2.81
CA ASP A 12 9.92 -1.00 -1.67
C ASP A 12 8.64 -1.75 -1.27
N TRP A 13 8.39 -2.82 -1.99
CA TRP A 13 7.29 -3.73 -1.72
C TRP A 13 7.48 -4.56 -0.43
N MET A 14 8.63 -4.47 0.24
CA MET A 14 8.96 -5.21 1.46
C MET A 14 8.64 -4.43 2.74
N CYS A 15 8.67 -3.10 2.70
CA CYS A 15 8.26 -2.22 3.80
C CYS A 15 7.10 -1.31 3.39
N ILE A 16 5.92 -1.52 3.95
CA ILE A 16 4.71 -0.77 3.59
C ILE A 16 4.05 -0.26 4.87
N GLY A 17 4.06 1.06 5.05
CA GLY A 17 3.35 1.72 6.14
C GLY A 17 1.86 1.82 5.82
N LEU A 18 1.01 1.57 6.80
CA LEU A 18 -0.43 1.74 6.68
C LEU A 18 -0.96 2.67 7.77
N ARG A 19 -1.82 3.60 7.39
CA ARG A 19 -2.50 4.52 8.31
C ARG A 19 -3.96 4.65 7.91
N ARG A 20 -4.86 4.49 8.87
CA ARG A 20 -6.29 4.76 8.70
C ARG A 20 -6.49 6.27 8.58
N GLU A 21 -7.16 6.70 7.52
CA GLU A 21 -7.46 8.11 7.25
C GLU A 21 -8.90 8.47 7.60
N ALA A 22 -9.81 7.50 7.44
CA ALA A 22 -11.22 7.68 7.74
C ALA A 22 -11.82 6.35 8.18
N GLU A 23 -12.87 6.43 8.99
CA GLU A 23 -13.63 5.29 9.47
C GLU A 23 -15.06 5.73 9.76
N ASP A 24 -16.01 4.92 9.32
CA ASP A 24 -17.42 5.05 9.66
C ASP A 24 -17.95 3.71 10.20
N MET A 25 -19.28 3.56 10.30
CA MET A 25 -19.86 2.33 10.86
C MET A 25 -19.66 1.11 9.95
N THR A 26 -19.52 1.28 8.65
CA THR A 26 -19.51 0.18 7.67
C THR A 26 -18.16 -0.03 7.02
N SER A 27 -17.25 0.94 7.09
CA SER A 27 -15.98 0.90 6.36
C SER A 27 -14.84 1.60 7.09
N ALA A 28 -13.62 1.23 6.71
CA ALA A 28 -12.40 1.96 7.08
C ALA A 28 -11.55 2.19 5.83
N THR A 29 -10.99 3.39 5.70
CA THR A 29 -10.13 3.79 4.58
C THR A 29 -8.69 3.94 5.08
N TYR A 30 -7.77 3.29 4.37
CA TYR A 30 -6.35 3.24 4.70
C TYR A 30 -5.51 3.84 3.58
N ARG A 31 -4.59 4.74 3.95
CA ARG A 31 -3.42 5.08 3.14
C ARG A 31 -2.36 4.00 3.33
N PHE A 32 -1.80 3.53 2.23
CA PHE A 32 -0.61 2.68 2.23
C PHE A 32 0.54 3.43 1.54
N THR A 33 1.71 3.42 2.17
CA THR A 33 2.88 4.23 1.79
C THR A 33 4.12 3.35 1.71
N THR A 34 4.94 3.57 0.68
CA THR A 34 6.26 2.94 0.56
C THR A 34 7.26 3.90 -0.08
N GLN A 35 8.55 3.57 -0.01
CA GLN A 35 9.63 4.29 -0.63
C GLN A 35 9.76 3.94 -2.13
N ARG A 36 9.95 4.96 -2.97
CA ARG A 36 10.33 4.79 -4.38
C ARG A 36 11.84 4.93 -4.55
N TYR A 37 12.38 4.14 -5.47
CA TYR A 37 13.77 4.16 -5.88
C TYR A 37 13.90 4.34 -7.39
N VAL A 38 14.90 5.10 -7.80
CA VAL A 38 15.37 5.20 -9.19
C VAL A 38 16.87 4.98 -9.15
N ASP A 39 17.36 3.95 -9.84
CA ASP A 39 18.77 3.56 -9.85
C ASP A 39 19.34 3.43 -8.42
N ASP A 40 18.59 2.73 -7.55
CA ASP A 40 18.88 2.51 -6.12
C ASP A 40 18.91 3.76 -5.24
N ILE A 41 18.56 4.93 -5.78
CA ILE A 41 18.45 6.19 -5.02
C ILE A 41 17.00 6.40 -4.61
N ALA A 42 16.78 6.60 -3.31
CA ALA A 42 15.48 6.92 -2.74
C ALA A 42 14.99 8.28 -3.26
N THR A 43 13.88 8.30 -4.02
CA THR A 43 13.32 9.52 -4.61
C THR A 43 12.18 10.14 -3.79
N GLY A 44 11.75 9.44 -2.74
CA GLY A 44 10.71 9.86 -1.80
C GLY A 44 9.60 8.82 -1.65
N PRO A 45 8.74 8.97 -0.63
CA PRO A 45 7.62 8.08 -0.45
C PRO A 45 6.53 8.32 -1.50
N VAL A 46 5.87 7.26 -1.90
CA VAL A 46 4.63 7.29 -2.68
C VAL A 46 3.52 6.60 -1.89
N PHE A 47 2.27 6.93 -2.20
CA PHE A 47 1.12 6.38 -1.50
C PHE A 47 -0.04 6.07 -2.44
N GLY A 48 -0.89 5.16 -1.99
CA GLY A 48 -2.23 4.93 -2.50
C GLY A 48 -3.21 4.81 -1.35
N THR A 49 -4.49 4.60 -1.69
CA THR A 49 -5.57 4.48 -0.70
C THR A 49 -6.48 3.31 -1.06
N PHE A 50 -6.90 2.53 -0.06
CA PHE A 50 -7.93 1.51 -0.22
C PHE A 50 -8.95 1.56 0.92
N SER A 51 -10.13 1.00 0.70
CA SER A 51 -11.16 0.83 1.72
C SER A 51 -11.36 -0.65 2.02
N ILE A 52 -11.68 -0.95 3.28
CA ILE A 52 -12.20 -2.25 3.70
C ILE A 52 -13.63 -2.07 4.20
N ASP A 53 -14.52 -2.94 3.75
CA ASP A 53 -15.87 -3.10 4.29
C ASP A 53 -15.80 -3.94 5.57
N LYS A 54 -16.36 -3.44 6.68
CA LYS A 54 -16.22 -4.05 8.00
C LYS A 54 -17.10 -5.28 8.19
N GLU A 55 -18.20 -5.38 7.46
CA GLU A 55 -19.14 -6.49 7.54
C GLU A 55 -18.59 -7.71 6.78
N THR A 56 -18.06 -7.47 5.58
CA THR A 56 -17.67 -8.51 4.63
C THR A 56 -16.16 -8.75 4.57
N GLY A 57 -15.35 -7.81 5.04
CA GLY A 57 -13.89 -7.82 4.86
C GLY A 57 -13.46 -7.52 3.43
N ALA A 58 -14.38 -7.13 2.54
CA ALA A 58 -14.07 -6.84 1.14
C ALA A 58 -13.18 -5.60 1.03
N ILE A 59 -12.05 -5.74 0.33
CA ILE A 59 -11.07 -4.66 0.13
C ILE A 59 -11.16 -4.13 -1.29
N LYS A 60 -11.25 -2.80 -1.43
CA LYS A 60 -11.30 -2.11 -2.72
C LYS A 60 -10.22 -1.04 -2.80
N LEU A 61 -9.43 -1.07 -3.87
CA LEU A 61 -8.50 0.01 -4.19
C LEU A 61 -9.29 1.27 -4.59
N VAL A 62 -8.99 2.39 -3.92
CA VAL A 62 -9.65 3.69 -4.14
C VAL A 62 -8.75 4.59 -4.98
N VAL A 63 -7.50 4.76 -4.55
CA VAL A 63 -6.46 5.53 -5.28
C VAL A 63 -5.27 4.61 -5.53
N PRO A 64 -4.93 4.33 -6.81
CA PRO A 64 -3.76 3.51 -7.14
C PRO A 64 -2.48 4.23 -6.73
N MET A 65 -1.50 3.48 -6.23
CA MET A 65 -0.17 4.01 -5.93
C MET A 65 0.62 4.20 -7.23
N PRO A 66 1.19 5.39 -7.47
CA PRO A 66 2.05 5.62 -8.63
C PRO A 66 3.25 4.65 -8.64
N GLY A 67 3.43 3.92 -9.75
CA GLY A 67 4.49 2.92 -9.90
C GLY A 67 4.11 1.49 -9.48
N ASP A 68 2.95 1.29 -8.83
CA ASP A 68 2.47 -0.05 -8.43
C ASP A 68 1.58 -0.69 -9.51
N GLY A 69 2.06 -0.76 -10.76
CA GLY A 69 1.28 -1.22 -11.91
C GLY A 69 0.76 -2.67 -11.78
N GLU A 70 1.57 -3.53 -11.17
CA GLU A 70 1.22 -4.92 -10.85
C GLU A 70 0.44 -5.06 -9.54
N LYS A 71 0.17 -3.95 -8.85
CA LYS A 71 -0.56 -3.89 -7.57
C LYS A 71 0.10 -4.70 -6.45
N ARG A 72 1.40 -4.92 -6.53
CA ARG A 72 2.16 -5.76 -5.59
C ARG A 72 2.17 -5.15 -4.18
N VAL A 73 2.35 -3.83 -4.10
CA VAL A 73 2.32 -3.08 -2.84
C VAL A 73 0.90 -3.08 -2.28
N PHE A 74 -0.11 -2.78 -3.12
CA PHE A 74 -1.51 -2.83 -2.72
C PHE A 74 -1.93 -4.20 -2.17
N ILE A 75 -1.59 -5.31 -2.85
CA ILE A 75 -1.99 -6.66 -2.41
C ILE A 75 -1.43 -6.98 -1.03
N ARG A 76 -0.17 -6.62 -0.75
CA ARG A 76 0.45 -6.85 0.57
C ARG A 76 -0.17 -5.97 1.66
N ALA A 77 -0.44 -4.71 1.34
CA ALA A 77 -1.14 -3.80 2.24
C ALA A 77 -2.55 -4.31 2.58
N ALA A 78 -3.30 -4.76 1.56
CA ALA A 78 -4.63 -5.34 1.71
C ALA A 78 -4.60 -6.63 2.53
N GLN A 79 -3.65 -7.54 2.29
CA GLN A 79 -3.47 -8.76 3.08
C GLN A 79 -3.21 -8.43 4.56
N LYS A 80 -2.40 -7.41 4.85
CA LYS A 80 -2.11 -6.99 6.23
C LYS A 80 -3.36 -6.50 6.95
N ILE A 81 -4.18 -5.65 6.32
CA ILE A 81 -5.43 -5.17 6.92
C ILE A 81 -6.48 -6.26 6.98
N GLY A 82 -6.61 -7.10 5.94
CA GLY A 82 -7.51 -8.25 5.96
C GLY A 82 -7.22 -9.21 7.12
N ARG A 83 -5.94 -9.41 7.47
CA ARG A 83 -5.56 -10.18 8.65
C ARG A 83 -6.01 -9.51 9.95
N HIS A 84 -5.78 -8.21 10.11
CA HIS A 84 -6.26 -7.48 11.29
C HIS A 84 -7.78 -7.58 11.41
N TRP A 85 -8.50 -7.35 10.31
CA TRP A 85 -9.96 -7.48 10.26
C TRP A 85 -10.44 -8.87 10.69
N SER A 86 -9.78 -9.94 10.22
CA SER A 86 -10.10 -11.32 10.62
C SER A 86 -9.88 -11.60 12.11
N GLN A 87 -9.11 -10.75 12.80
CA GLN A 87 -8.84 -10.80 14.23
C GLN A 87 -9.79 -9.87 15.02
N GLY A 88 -10.73 -9.20 14.35
CA GLY A 88 -11.65 -8.24 14.96
C GLY A 88 -11.00 -6.88 15.25
N ASP A 89 -9.85 -6.59 14.65
CA ASP A 89 -9.13 -5.32 14.84
C ASP A 89 -8.98 -4.56 13.50
N LEU A 90 -9.03 -3.24 13.58
CA LEU A 90 -8.67 -2.34 12.50
C LEU A 90 -7.80 -1.26 13.14
N PRO A 91 -6.46 -1.39 13.10
CA PRO A 91 -5.59 -0.48 13.82
C PRO A 91 -5.53 0.87 13.11
N GLU A 92 -5.32 1.95 13.86
CA GLU A 92 -5.07 3.27 13.28
C GLU A 92 -3.78 3.26 12.43
N THR A 93 -2.74 2.58 12.90
CA THR A 93 -1.47 2.43 12.20
C THR A 93 -0.95 1.00 12.27
N THR A 94 -0.34 0.53 11.19
CA THR A 94 0.38 -0.75 11.17
C THR A 94 1.38 -0.74 10.01
N ALA A 95 2.20 -1.77 9.91
CA ALA A 95 3.10 -1.95 8.78
C ALA A 95 3.10 -3.39 8.30
N TYR A 96 3.25 -3.56 6.99
CA TYR A 96 3.72 -4.82 6.42
C TYR A 96 5.24 -4.74 6.32
N VAL A 97 5.92 -5.75 6.87
CA VAL A 97 7.37 -5.92 6.76
C VAL A 97 7.62 -7.37 6.39
N ALA A 98 8.34 -7.60 5.30
CA ALA A 98 8.86 -8.92 4.91
C ALA A 98 10.37 -8.82 4.68
N GLY A 99 11.09 -9.89 4.97
CA GLY A 99 12.52 -10.07 4.73
C GLY A 99 12.80 -11.40 4.07
#